data_AF-A0A4V2KBN3-F1
#
_entry.id   AF-A0A4V2KBN3-F1
#
_cell.length_a   1.000
_cell.length_b   1.000
_cell.length_c   1.000
_cell.angle_alpha   90.00
_cell.angle_beta   90.00
_cell.angle_gamma   90.00
#
_symmetry.space_group_name_H-M   'P 1'
#
loop_
_entity.id
_entity.type
_entity.pdbx_description
1 polymer ?
#
loop_
_entity_poly.entity_id
_entity_poly.type
_entity_poly.pdbx_seq_one_letter_code
_entity_poly.pdbx_strand_id
1 'polypeptide(L)'
;MDRIRMGAALAVLGMFAGCAGDYAETQGWTRWVCDSQAEVSWRFADSAHEQVDVRLGGSDSVHRLSLEPSGSGTLYSDGRLSFHTKGEEGLIYRTANDDLIGRGCKAP
;
A
#
# COMPACT_ATOMS: atom_id res chain seq x y z
N MET A 1 20.02 59.94 -30.59
CA MET A 1 19.29 60.59 -29.49
C MET A 1 18.01 59.78 -29.29
N ASP A 2 17.73 58.95 -28.30
CA ASP A 2 18.37 58.45 -27.08
C ASP A 2 17.62 57.14 -26.72
N ARG A 3 18.26 55.96 -26.68
CA ARG A 3 18.77 55.28 -25.46
C ARG A 3 17.83 55.25 -24.24
N ILE A 4 16.89 54.31 -24.22
CA ILE A 4 16.27 53.72 -23.00
C ILE A 4 16.02 52.22 -23.34
N ARG A 5 16.90 51.24 -23.08
CA ARG A 5 17.39 50.61 -21.82
C ARG A 5 16.28 50.10 -20.88
N MET A 6 16.42 48.82 -20.50
CA MET A 6 15.70 48.07 -19.45
C MET A 6 14.25 47.70 -19.79
N GLY A 7 13.81 46.44 -19.71
CA GLY A 7 14.45 45.22 -19.26
C GLY A 7 13.52 44.05 -19.55
N ALA A 8 14.11 42.91 -19.91
CA ALA A 8 13.40 41.66 -20.14
C ALA A 8 12.72 41.20 -18.84
N ALA A 9 11.39 41.18 -18.81
CA ALA A 9 10.64 40.43 -17.81
C ALA A 9 10.34 39.04 -18.38
N LEU A 10 11.34 38.16 -18.34
CA LEU A 10 11.16 36.72 -18.48
C LEU A 10 10.40 36.23 -17.24
N ALA A 11 9.09 36.11 -17.34
CA ALA A 11 8.28 35.44 -16.34
C ALA A 11 8.63 33.94 -16.36
N VAL A 12 9.53 33.53 -15.46
CA VAL A 12 9.83 32.12 -15.21
C VAL A 12 8.61 31.54 -14.48
N LEU A 13 7.78 30.81 -15.22
CA LEU A 13 6.80 29.89 -14.65
C LEU A 13 7.55 28.73 -14.00
N GLY A 14 7.85 28.88 -12.71
CA GLY A 14 8.35 27.78 -11.89
C GLY A 14 7.29 26.69 -11.80
N MET A 15 7.50 25.58 -12.48
CA MET A 15 6.74 24.36 -12.28
C MET A 15 7.00 23.88 -10.86
N PHE A 16 6.02 24.06 -9.96
CA PHE A 16 6.00 23.32 -8.70
C PHE A 16 5.68 21.85 -9.02
N ALA A 17 6.68 21.10 -9.47
CA ALA A 17 6.67 19.66 -9.34
C ALA A 17 6.91 19.32 -7.87
N GLY A 18 5.89 19.54 -7.04
CA GLY A 18 5.86 18.97 -5.71
C GLY A 18 5.86 17.46 -5.89
N CYS A 19 6.93 16.78 -5.48
CA CYS A 19 6.95 15.33 -5.39
C CYS A 19 6.00 14.92 -4.25
N ALA A 20 4.70 14.90 -4.51
CA ALA A 20 3.79 14.04 -3.78
C ALA A 20 4.07 12.61 -4.26
N GLY A 21 5.18 12.04 -3.83
CA GLY A 21 5.49 10.63 -4.07
C GLY A 21 4.59 9.78 -3.20
N ASP A 22 3.81 8.90 -3.81
CA ASP A 22 3.04 7.90 -3.08
C ASP A 22 4.01 6.99 -2.29
N TYR A 23 3.91 7.01 -0.95
CA TYR A 23 4.79 6.22 -0.07
C TYR A 23 4.84 4.76 -0.51
N ALA A 24 3.68 4.19 -0.85
CA ALA A 24 3.53 2.82 -1.33
C ALA A 24 4.46 2.51 -2.53
N GLU A 25 4.64 3.45 -3.46
CA GLU A 25 5.48 3.25 -4.65
C GLU A 25 6.98 3.15 -4.32
N THR A 26 7.39 3.67 -3.16
CA THR A 26 8.76 3.51 -2.65
C THR A 26 8.97 2.19 -1.91
N GLN A 27 7.89 1.48 -1.56
CA GLN A 27 7.95 0.22 -0.82
C GLN A 27 7.95 -0.98 -1.78
N GLY A 28 8.87 -1.91 -1.53
CA GLY A 28 8.89 -3.21 -2.21
C GLY A 28 7.74 -4.10 -1.75
N TRP A 29 7.33 -5.03 -2.61
CA TRP A 29 6.31 -6.03 -2.28
C TRP A 29 6.93 -7.20 -1.51
N THR A 30 6.35 -7.52 -0.36
CA THR A 30 6.64 -8.74 0.40
C THR A 30 5.74 -9.87 -0.11
N ARG A 31 6.33 -10.95 -0.61
CA ARG A 31 5.61 -12.14 -1.06
C ARG A 31 5.55 -13.18 0.05
N TRP A 32 4.35 -13.61 0.38
CA TRP A 32 4.05 -14.68 1.32
C TRP A 32 3.34 -15.85 0.61
N VAL A 33 3.60 -17.06 1.11
CA VAL A 33 2.98 -18.30 0.66
C VAL A 33 2.20 -18.90 1.84
N CYS A 34 0.94 -19.20 1.61
CA CYS A 34 0.04 -19.80 2.60
C CYS A 34 0.14 -21.33 2.59
N ASP A 35 -0.39 -21.98 3.62
CA ASP A 35 -0.41 -23.46 3.73
C ASP A 35 -1.07 -24.12 2.51
N SER A 36 -2.08 -23.46 1.92
CA SER A 36 -2.78 -23.88 0.71
C SER A 36 -2.00 -23.69 -0.59
N GLN A 37 -0.75 -23.21 -0.52
CA GLN A 37 0.04 -22.73 -1.66
C GLN A 37 -0.51 -21.46 -2.33
N ALA A 38 -1.53 -20.82 -1.76
CA ALA A 38 -1.98 -19.51 -2.20
C ALA A 38 -0.88 -18.46 -1.94
N GLU A 39 -0.69 -17.56 -2.90
CA GLU A 39 0.28 -16.48 -2.79
C GLU A 39 -0.40 -15.17 -2.41
N VAL A 40 0.25 -14.42 -1.53
CA VAL A 40 -0.18 -13.09 -1.10
C VAL A 40 1.02 -12.17 -1.18
N SER A 41 0.89 -11.07 -1.92
CA SER A 41 1.90 -10.01 -1.93
C SER A 41 1.36 -8.81 -1.19
N TRP A 42 2.13 -8.24 -0.26
CA TRP A 42 1.69 -7.07 0.50
C TRP A 42 2.83 -6.06 0.71
N ARG A 43 2.48 -4.80 1.02
CA ARG A 43 3.42 -3.75 1.41
C ARG A 43 2.73 -2.72 2.31
N PHE A 44 3.49 -1.95 3.08
CA PHE A 44 2.95 -0.76 3.74
C PHE A 44 2.60 0.30 2.70
N ALA A 45 1.41 0.89 2.83
CA ALA A 45 0.91 1.93 1.94
C ALA A 45 1.16 3.34 2.47
N ASP A 46 1.46 3.47 3.77
CA ASP A 46 1.86 4.71 4.42
C ASP A 46 3.01 4.50 5.43
N SER A 47 3.66 5.60 5.81
CA SER A 47 4.76 5.59 6.78
C SER A 47 4.31 5.38 8.23
N ALA A 48 3.01 5.51 8.51
CA ALA A 48 2.45 5.27 9.83
C ALA A 48 2.18 3.77 10.06
N HIS A 49 2.27 2.95 9.01
CA HIS A 49 1.86 1.55 8.99
C HIS A 49 0.39 1.37 9.39
N GLU A 50 -0.45 2.37 9.05
CA GLU A 50 -1.89 2.34 9.27
C GLU A 50 -2.63 1.81 8.04
N GLN A 51 -1.95 1.73 6.89
CA GLN A 51 -2.49 1.14 5.68
C GLN A 51 -1.52 0.18 5.04
N VAL A 52 -2.07 -0.85 4.40
CA VAL A 52 -1.33 -1.82 3.60
C VAL A 52 -1.99 -2.02 2.25
N ASP A 53 -1.18 -2.21 1.22
CA ASP A 53 -1.65 -2.67 -0.08
C ASP A 53 -1.48 -4.20 -0.13
N VAL A 54 -2.51 -4.94 -0.57
CA VAL A 54 -2.51 -6.42 -0.68
C VAL A 54 -2.93 -6.86 -2.08
N ARG A 55 -2.22 -7.84 -2.64
CA ARG A 55 -2.53 -8.55 -3.90
C ARG A 55 -2.63 -10.05 -3.64
N LEU A 56 -3.68 -10.67 -4.17
CA LEU A 56 -3.91 -12.12 -4.04
C LEU A 56 -3.55 -12.86 -5.32
N GLY A 57 -2.91 -14.02 -5.20
CA GLY A 57 -2.71 -14.98 -6.29
C GLY A 57 -2.02 -14.40 -7.53
N GLY A 58 -1.12 -13.43 -7.37
CA GLY A 58 -0.45 -12.76 -8.48
C GLY A 58 -1.35 -11.87 -9.34
N SER A 59 -2.57 -11.54 -8.88
CA SER A 59 -3.45 -10.58 -9.57
C SER A 59 -2.91 -9.15 -9.49
N ASP A 60 -3.26 -8.34 -10.49
CA ASP A 60 -2.95 -6.90 -10.51
C ASP A 60 -3.91 -6.07 -9.63
N SER A 61 -4.93 -6.71 -9.05
CA SER A 61 -5.90 -6.04 -8.18
C SER A 61 -5.28 -5.75 -6.81
N VAL A 62 -5.13 -4.47 -6.49
CA VAL A 62 -4.61 -4.01 -5.20
C VAL A 62 -5.77 -3.65 -4.28
N HIS A 63 -5.80 -4.28 -3.11
CA HIS A 63 -6.66 -3.89 -1.99
C HIS A 63 -5.88 -2.99 -1.05
N ARG A 64 -6.33 -1.75 -0.86
CA ARG A 64 -5.81 -0.87 0.20
C ARG A 64 -6.63 -1.08 1.45
N LEU A 65 -6.01 -1.68 2.46
CA LEU A 65 -6.63 -2.04 3.72
C LEU A 65 -6.17 -1.04 4.80
N SER A 66 -7.07 -0.66 5.68
CA SER A 66 -6.80 0.23 6.82
C SER A 66 -6.70 -0.58 8.11
N LEU A 67 -5.86 -0.12 9.04
CA LEU A 67 -5.68 -0.70 10.35
C LEU A 67 -6.99 -0.65 11.13
N GLU A 68 -7.40 -1.80 11.67
CA GLU A 68 -8.62 -1.98 12.44
C GLU A 68 -8.30 -2.45 13.87
N PRO A 69 -9.15 -2.14 14.87
CA PRO A 69 -9.02 -2.69 16.21
C PRO A 69 -9.00 -4.22 16.20
N SER A 70 -8.07 -4.83 16.93
CA SER A 70 -7.98 -6.28 17.04
C SER A 70 -7.64 -6.71 18.47
N GLY A 71 -8.14 -7.89 18.87
CA GLY A 71 -7.87 -8.44 20.21
C GLY A 71 -6.47 -9.07 20.35
N SER A 72 -5.80 -9.39 19.24
CA SER A 72 -4.45 -9.96 19.21
C SER A 72 -3.87 -9.82 17.82
N GLY A 73 -2.60 -9.43 17.71
CA GLY A 73 -1.96 -9.19 16.41
C GLY A 73 -2.43 -7.87 15.78
N THR A 74 -2.32 -7.78 14.45
CA THR A 74 -2.65 -6.58 13.69
C THR A 74 -3.64 -6.93 12.59
N LEU A 75 -4.80 -6.28 12.56
CA LEU A 75 -5.83 -6.48 11.55
C LEU A 75 -5.87 -5.28 10.62
N TYR A 76 -5.81 -5.52 9.32
CA TYR A 76 -6.14 -4.53 8.30
C TYR A 76 -7.37 -4.98 7.52
N SER A 77 -8.28 -4.06 7.18
CA SER A 77 -9.44 -4.37 6.34
C SER A 77 -9.90 -3.17 5.49
N ASP A 78 -10.58 -3.47 4.38
CA ASP A 78 -11.36 -2.52 3.57
C ASP A 78 -12.89 -2.82 3.64
N GLY A 79 -13.31 -3.68 4.58
CA GLY A 79 -14.68 -4.19 4.70
C GLY A 79 -15.04 -5.30 3.70
N ARG A 80 -14.15 -5.65 2.77
CA ARG A 80 -14.34 -6.75 1.79
C ARG A 80 -13.27 -7.83 1.97
N LEU A 81 -12.05 -7.43 2.22
CA LEU A 81 -10.89 -8.27 2.49
C LEU A 81 -10.35 -7.92 3.87
N SER A 82 -9.95 -8.95 4.60
CA SER A 82 -9.27 -8.81 5.88
C SER A 82 -7.91 -9.49 5.80
N PHE A 83 -6.88 -8.79 6.27
CA PHE A 83 -5.52 -9.30 6.41
C PHE A 83 -5.10 -9.17 7.88
N HIS A 84 -5.01 -10.31 8.55
CA HIS A 84 -4.68 -10.37 9.97
C HIS A 84 -3.30 -10.99 10.14
N THR A 85 -2.36 -10.24 10.72
CA THR A 85 -1.01 -10.71 11.00
C THR A 85 -0.81 -10.94 12.49
N LYS A 86 -0.01 -11.97 12.82
CA LYS A 86 0.42 -12.25 14.18
C LYS A 86 1.81 -12.88 14.16
N GLY A 87 2.80 -12.17 14.69
CA GLY A 87 4.20 -12.58 14.54
C GLY A 87 4.60 -12.57 13.07
N GLU A 88 5.07 -13.70 12.56
CA GLU A 88 5.54 -13.86 11.19
C GLU A 88 4.51 -14.51 10.25
N GLU A 89 3.27 -14.70 10.73
CA GLU A 89 2.21 -15.36 9.98
C GLU A 89 1.03 -14.43 9.69
N GLY A 90 0.39 -14.68 8.56
CA GLY A 90 -0.80 -14.01 8.06
C GLY A 90 -1.98 -14.93 7.85
N LEU A 91 -3.17 -14.38 8.07
CA LEU A 91 -4.48 -14.94 7.75
C LEU A 91 -5.20 -13.95 6.83
N ILE A 92 -5.66 -14.44 5.68
CA ILE A 92 -6.43 -13.65 4.71
C ILE A 92 -7.81 -14.28 4.57
N TYR A 93 -8.85 -13.47 4.70
CA TYR A 93 -10.23 -13.90 4.56
C TYR A 93 -11.12 -12.80 3.97
N ARG A 94 -12.26 -13.20 3.41
CA ARG A 94 -13.28 -12.27 2.92
C ARG A 94 -14.12 -11.79 4.11
N THR A 95 -14.15 -10.49 4.36
CA THR A 95 -14.82 -9.89 5.53
C THR A 95 -16.33 -10.11 5.53
N ALA A 96 -16.96 -10.19 4.36
CA ALA A 96 -18.42 -10.27 4.24
C ALA A 96 -19.02 -11.59 4.76
N ASN A 97 -18.24 -12.67 4.78
CA ASN A 97 -18.73 -14.01 5.09
C ASN A 97 -17.68 -14.92 5.76
N ASP A 98 -16.56 -14.35 6.21
CA ASP A 98 -15.43 -15.04 6.82
C ASP A 98 -14.86 -16.20 5.98
N ASP A 99 -15.01 -16.12 4.66
CA ASP A 99 -14.48 -17.13 3.74
C ASP A 99 -12.95 -17.09 3.73
N LEU A 100 -12.33 -18.21 4.08
CA LEU A 100 -10.89 -18.33 4.24
C LEU A 100 -10.19 -18.38 2.88
N ILE A 101 -9.33 -17.40 2.62
CA ILE A 101 -8.52 -17.34 1.39
C ILE A 101 -7.15 -17.96 1.63
N GLY A 102 -6.52 -17.65 2.77
CA GLY A 102 -5.19 -18.14 3.10
C GLY A 102 -4.94 -18.16 4.60
N ARG A 103 -4.29 -19.21 5.09
CA ARG A 103 -3.83 -19.39 6.47
C ARG A 103 -2.34 -19.71 6.46
N GLY A 104 -1.64 -19.31 7.53
CA GLY A 104 -0.22 -19.62 7.70
C GLY A 104 0.65 -18.93 6.65
N CYS A 105 0.16 -17.82 6.08
CA CYS A 105 0.84 -17.10 5.03
C CYS A 105 2.08 -16.43 5.60
N LYS A 106 3.26 -16.77 5.07
CA LYS A 106 4.54 -16.26 5.55
C LYS A 106 5.55 -16.19 4.43
N ALA A 107 6.68 -15.53 4.68
CA ALA A 107 7.78 -15.54 3.71
C ALA A 107 8.18 -17.00 3.40
N PRO A 108 8.47 -17.32 2.12
CA PRO A 108 8.83 -18.68 1.70
C PRO A 108 10.17 -19.16 2.30
#